data_AF-A0A928EIL8-F1
#
_entry.id   AF-A0A928EIL8-F1
#
_cell.length_a   1.000
_cell.length_b   1.000
_cell.length_c   1.000
_cell.angle_alpha   90.00
_cell.angle_beta   90.00
_cell.angle_gamma   90.00
#
_symmetry.space_group_name_H-M   'P 1'
#
loop_
_entity.id
_entity.type
_entity.pdbx_description
1 polymer ?
#
loop_
_entity_poly.entity_id
_entity_poly.type
_entity_poly.pdbx_seq_one_letter_code
_entity_poly.pdbx_strand_id
1 'polypeptide(L)'
;MAPSPVRIIGTGLLGASLGLRLRSLGVAVQLEDTWPAAQALARDLGAGVPAGGDDPQPVLVIVATPPDSAADVVRVALDRFPAAVITDVSSVKERVVAEVAGHPGESRYVGSHPMAGKERSGALAADADLFVGRPWVLTPTSATGPDALALVKQVALDMGALPVEMDPREHDRSVAVVSHMPQLMSSLVASALRNTPVEALELAGQGLRDVTRVAASDPRLWATIIAGNAQAVSEVLASIEQELQGLIRALAPGVDDPLAPGVLAGVSRVIGHGNDGVARIPGKHGGAPRRYRDVVALVPDRPGELGRLFTEVGEIGVNIEDLQLEHSVGAPVGRASLAVVPGEADRLARCLEQRGWEVILEGGEKKMRIVIAVDGPSGSGKSTVSRRVARQLGLSYLDTGAMYRAATWWCEREGVDLEDQEAVAEATRRMPLEMPLSPIAQRIECAGEDITEAIRSPELSRIVSKVATNLDVRAELARRQRELIAGARHGIVAEGRDITTVVAPDAEVRVLLTASEEARLARRALEARGSADAAALAATRDEVVRRDREDSTVSEFMTAQDGVTTIDSSSLGIDEVVAAIISLVPEEAR
;
A
#
# COMPACT_ATOMS: atom_id res chain seq x y z
N MET A 1 -19.90 -27.29 -27.13
CA MET A 1 -21.25 -27.34 -26.52
C MET A 1 -21.19 -28.41 -25.45
N ALA A 2 -21.64 -28.10 -24.24
CA ALA A 2 -21.49 -29.01 -23.10
C ALA A 2 -22.22 -30.34 -23.36
N PRO A 3 -21.71 -31.47 -22.84
CA PRO A 3 -22.35 -32.78 -22.99
C PRO A 3 -23.79 -32.76 -22.47
N SER A 4 -24.70 -33.50 -23.09
CA SER A 4 -26.09 -33.63 -22.65
C SER A 4 -26.65 -35.00 -23.04
N PRO A 5 -27.32 -35.74 -22.14
CA PRO A 5 -27.59 -35.42 -20.73
C PRO A 5 -26.38 -35.62 -19.80
N VAL A 6 -26.35 -34.89 -18.68
CA VAL A 6 -25.36 -35.04 -17.60
C VAL A 6 -26.02 -35.58 -16.34
N ARG A 7 -25.40 -36.58 -15.71
CA ARG A 7 -25.79 -37.10 -14.39
C ARG A 7 -24.89 -36.49 -13.31
N ILE A 8 -25.46 -35.92 -12.26
CA ILE A 8 -24.73 -35.46 -11.08
C ILE A 8 -25.11 -36.36 -9.90
N ILE A 9 -24.11 -37.04 -9.31
CA ILE A 9 -24.28 -37.90 -8.14
C ILE A 9 -23.69 -37.17 -6.93
N GLY A 10 -24.54 -36.77 -6.00
CA GLY A 10 -24.22 -35.86 -4.90
C GLY A 10 -24.66 -34.43 -5.23
N THR A 11 -25.61 -33.91 -4.47
CA THR A 11 -26.32 -32.64 -4.72
C THR A 11 -26.04 -31.60 -3.63
N GLY A 12 -24.87 -31.69 -3.00
CA GLY A 12 -24.37 -30.67 -2.07
C GLY A 12 -23.97 -29.37 -2.76
N LEU A 13 -23.09 -28.58 -2.12
CA LEU A 13 -22.63 -27.29 -2.65
C LEU A 13 -22.13 -27.40 -4.10
N LEU A 14 -21.15 -28.27 -4.37
CA LEU A 14 -20.53 -28.40 -5.69
C LEU A 14 -21.50 -28.97 -6.72
N GLY A 15 -22.20 -30.07 -6.37
CA GLY A 15 -23.12 -30.74 -7.28
C GLY A 15 -24.30 -29.86 -7.69
N ALA A 16 -24.91 -29.13 -6.75
CA ALA A 16 -25.98 -28.19 -7.08
C ALA A 16 -25.47 -27.00 -7.91
N SER A 17 -24.29 -26.47 -7.61
CA SER A 17 -23.67 -25.37 -8.37
C SER A 17 -23.39 -25.78 -9.83
N LEU A 18 -22.84 -26.97 -10.02
CA LEU A 18 -22.64 -27.61 -11.33
C LEU A 18 -23.96 -27.72 -12.09
N GLY A 19 -25.00 -28.21 -11.43
CA GLY A 19 -26.32 -28.38 -12.02
C GLY A 19 -26.91 -27.05 -12.48
N LEU A 20 -26.86 -26.02 -11.63
CA LEU A 20 -27.35 -24.66 -11.97
C LEU A 20 -26.66 -24.11 -13.22
N ARG A 21 -25.33 -24.23 -13.28
CA ARG A 21 -24.54 -23.73 -14.41
C ARG A 21 -24.80 -24.53 -15.69
N LEU A 22 -24.84 -25.86 -15.61
CA LEU A 22 -25.13 -26.70 -16.77
C LEU A 22 -26.54 -26.42 -17.32
N ARG A 23 -27.53 -26.23 -16.44
CA ARG A 23 -28.90 -25.86 -16.83
C ARG A 23 -28.98 -24.52 -17.54
N SER A 24 -28.22 -23.52 -17.10
CA SER A 24 -28.18 -22.22 -17.79
C SER A 24 -27.56 -22.30 -19.19
N LEU A 25 -26.75 -23.32 -19.46
CA LEU A 25 -26.19 -23.64 -20.78
C LEU A 25 -27.12 -24.53 -21.64
N GLY A 26 -28.35 -24.82 -21.17
CA GLY A 26 -29.32 -25.64 -21.89
C GLY A 26 -29.09 -27.15 -21.79
N VAL A 27 -28.25 -27.61 -20.86
CA VAL A 27 -27.97 -29.04 -20.64
C VAL A 27 -29.11 -29.72 -19.88
N ALA A 28 -29.44 -30.95 -20.28
CA ALA A 28 -30.33 -31.80 -19.51
C ALA A 28 -29.57 -32.40 -18.32
N VAL A 29 -29.87 -31.97 -17.09
CA VAL A 29 -29.19 -32.41 -15.86
C VAL A 29 -30.08 -33.33 -15.05
N GLN A 30 -29.58 -34.53 -14.78
CA GLN A 30 -30.18 -35.56 -13.94
C GLN A 30 -29.48 -35.56 -12.57
N LEU A 31 -30.26 -35.47 -11.50
CA LEU A 31 -29.77 -35.40 -10.12
C LEU A 31 -29.97 -36.73 -9.40
N GLU A 32 -28.97 -37.17 -8.66
CA GLU A 32 -29.03 -38.36 -7.80
C GLU A 32 -28.31 -38.06 -6.47
N ASP A 33 -28.94 -38.41 -5.35
CA ASP A 33 -28.35 -38.25 -4.02
C ASP A 33 -28.82 -39.38 -3.10
N THR A 34 -27.98 -39.74 -2.13
CA THR A 34 -28.36 -40.70 -1.08
C THR A 34 -29.34 -40.09 -0.07
N TRP A 35 -29.42 -38.76 -0.01
CA TRP A 35 -30.33 -38.00 0.82
C TRP A 35 -31.45 -37.37 -0.02
N PRO A 36 -32.68 -37.93 0.01
CA PRO A 36 -33.80 -37.40 -0.77
C PRO A 36 -34.10 -35.92 -0.55
N ALA A 37 -33.87 -35.42 0.67
CA ALA A 37 -34.04 -34.01 1.01
C ALA A 37 -33.05 -33.09 0.30
N ALA A 38 -31.79 -33.52 0.15
CA ALA A 38 -30.76 -32.74 -0.57
C ALA A 38 -31.09 -32.68 -2.08
N GLN A 39 -31.48 -33.81 -2.66
CA GLN A 39 -31.89 -33.90 -4.05
C GLN A 39 -33.13 -33.04 -4.36
N ALA A 40 -34.15 -33.10 -3.49
CA ALA A 40 -35.36 -32.28 -3.62
C ALA A 40 -35.03 -30.78 -3.55
N LEU A 41 -34.17 -30.38 -2.61
CA LEU A 41 -33.72 -29.00 -2.49
C LEU A 41 -32.95 -28.52 -3.73
N ALA A 42 -32.01 -29.33 -4.23
CA ALA A 42 -31.25 -28.99 -5.44
C ALA A 42 -32.17 -28.85 -6.68
N ARG A 43 -33.19 -29.71 -6.81
CA ARG A 43 -34.24 -29.57 -7.83
C ARG A 43 -34.98 -28.23 -7.67
N ASP A 44 -35.42 -27.91 -6.45
CA ASP A 44 -36.22 -26.70 -6.17
C ASP A 44 -35.42 -25.42 -6.43
N LEU A 45 -34.10 -25.45 -6.26
CA LEU A 45 -33.19 -24.38 -6.66
C LEU A 45 -32.97 -24.30 -8.19
N GLY A 46 -33.40 -25.31 -8.95
CA GLY A 46 -33.28 -25.35 -10.41
C GLY A 46 -32.02 -26.05 -10.93
N ALA A 47 -31.28 -26.78 -10.09
CA ALA A 47 -30.03 -27.44 -10.48
C ALA A 47 -30.21 -28.61 -11.47
N GLY A 48 -31.43 -29.14 -11.61
CA GLY A 48 -31.73 -30.26 -12.50
C GLY A 48 -33.00 -30.99 -12.10
N VAL A 49 -33.24 -32.15 -12.71
CA VAL A 49 -34.38 -33.02 -12.39
C VAL A 49 -33.90 -34.29 -11.69
N PRO A 50 -34.59 -34.78 -10.63
CA PRO A 50 -34.32 -36.09 -10.05
C PRO A 50 -34.34 -37.18 -11.12
N ALA A 51 -33.32 -38.04 -11.13
CA ALA A 51 -33.22 -39.09 -12.11
C ALA A 51 -34.35 -40.14 -11.98
N GLY A 52 -34.99 -40.45 -13.10
CA GLY A 52 -35.99 -41.50 -13.26
C GLY A 52 -35.42 -42.78 -13.90
N GLY A 53 -36.19 -43.88 -13.84
CA GLY A 53 -35.81 -45.17 -14.43
C GLY A 53 -35.85 -45.19 -15.96
N ASP A 54 -36.70 -44.35 -16.57
CA ASP A 54 -36.89 -44.26 -18.03
C ASP A 54 -36.07 -43.11 -18.66
N ASP A 55 -35.19 -42.47 -17.87
CA ASP A 55 -34.38 -41.34 -18.35
C ASP A 55 -33.35 -41.80 -19.40
N PRO A 56 -33.01 -40.94 -20.38
CA PRO A 56 -31.94 -41.22 -21.33
C PRO A 56 -30.61 -41.43 -20.60
N GLN A 57 -29.79 -42.34 -21.12
CA GLN A 57 -28.45 -42.61 -20.59
C GLN A 57 -27.59 -41.34 -20.66
N PRO A 58 -26.88 -40.97 -19.57
CA PRO A 58 -26.02 -39.79 -19.56
C PRO A 58 -24.79 -40.02 -20.45
N VAL A 59 -24.30 -38.93 -21.06
CA VAL A 59 -23.01 -38.93 -21.77
C VAL A 59 -21.85 -38.60 -20.83
N LEU A 60 -22.14 -37.92 -19.71
CA LEU A 60 -21.19 -37.56 -18.66
C LEU A 60 -21.83 -37.79 -17.29
N VAL A 61 -21.07 -38.38 -16.38
CA VAL A 61 -21.41 -38.47 -14.95
C VAL A 61 -20.40 -37.69 -14.14
N ILE A 62 -20.88 -36.79 -13.28
CA ILE A 62 -20.07 -36.03 -12.33
C ILE A 62 -20.37 -36.52 -10.92
N VAL A 63 -19.36 -37.08 -10.26
CA VAL A 63 -19.42 -37.56 -8.87
C VAL A 63 -19.00 -36.43 -7.93
N ALA A 64 -19.97 -35.88 -7.21
CA ALA A 64 -19.83 -34.79 -6.24
C ALA A 64 -20.15 -35.26 -4.81
N THR A 65 -19.65 -36.45 -4.46
CA THR A 65 -19.74 -37.03 -3.11
C THR A 65 -18.47 -36.75 -2.31
N PRO A 66 -18.50 -36.91 -0.97
CA PRO A 66 -17.30 -36.73 -0.15
C PRO A 66 -16.16 -37.70 -0.51
N PRO A 67 -14.90 -37.33 -0.24
CA PRO A 67 -13.71 -38.11 -0.58
C PRO A 67 -13.71 -39.58 -0.18
N ASP A 68 -14.33 -39.92 0.95
CA ASP A 68 -14.36 -41.28 1.50
C ASP A 68 -15.24 -42.26 0.71
N SER A 69 -16.15 -41.75 -0.11
CA SER A 69 -17.09 -42.52 -0.93
C SER A 69 -16.92 -42.30 -2.44
N ALA A 70 -16.12 -41.31 -2.84
CA ALA A 70 -15.97 -40.90 -4.24
C ALA A 70 -15.52 -42.06 -5.15
N ALA A 71 -14.52 -42.84 -4.75
CA ALA A 71 -14.01 -43.94 -5.56
C ALA A 71 -15.05 -45.05 -5.79
N ASP A 72 -15.75 -45.46 -4.73
CA ASP A 72 -16.82 -46.46 -4.82
C ASP A 72 -17.93 -45.99 -5.76
N VAL A 73 -18.35 -44.73 -5.64
CA VAL A 73 -19.38 -44.14 -6.50
C VAL A 73 -18.90 -44.05 -7.96
N VAL A 74 -17.63 -43.70 -8.20
CA VAL A 74 -17.04 -43.69 -9.54
C VAL A 74 -17.06 -45.09 -10.15
N ARG A 75 -16.65 -46.13 -9.40
CA ARG A 75 -16.66 -47.52 -9.87
C ARG A 75 -18.08 -47.99 -10.22
N VAL A 76 -19.04 -47.73 -9.34
CA VAL A 76 -20.46 -48.02 -9.59
C VAL A 76 -20.98 -47.27 -10.83
N ALA A 77 -20.58 -46.02 -11.03
CA ALA A 77 -20.96 -45.25 -12.20
C ALA A 77 -20.33 -45.80 -13.49
N LEU A 78 -19.07 -46.25 -13.46
CA LEU A 78 -18.40 -46.88 -14.60
C LEU A 78 -19.12 -48.16 -15.06
N ASP A 79 -19.63 -48.95 -14.12
CA ASP A 79 -20.42 -50.16 -14.40
C ASP A 79 -21.83 -49.83 -14.90
N ARG A 80 -22.52 -48.90 -14.23
CA ARG A 80 -23.91 -48.53 -14.55
C ARG A 80 -24.04 -47.81 -15.89
N PHE A 81 -23.03 -47.02 -16.25
CA PHE A 81 -23.04 -46.17 -17.44
C PHE A 81 -21.85 -46.51 -18.35
N PRO A 82 -21.89 -47.64 -19.08
CA PRO A 82 -20.74 -48.16 -19.82
C PRO A 82 -20.30 -47.28 -21.00
N ALA A 83 -21.16 -46.36 -21.46
CA ALA A 83 -20.86 -45.42 -22.54
C ALA A 83 -20.52 -44.00 -22.07
N ALA A 84 -20.71 -43.68 -20.78
CA ALA A 84 -20.49 -42.33 -20.26
C ALA A 84 -19.02 -42.07 -19.91
N VAL A 85 -18.57 -40.83 -20.03
CA VAL A 85 -17.35 -40.37 -19.35
C VAL A 85 -17.68 -40.10 -17.89
N ILE A 86 -16.78 -40.44 -16.98
CA ILE A 86 -16.95 -40.25 -15.55
C ILE A 86 -15.87 -39.28 -15.04
N THR A 87 -16.27 -38.31 -14.24
CA THR A 87 -15.35 -37.44 -13.51
C THR A 87 -15.84 -37.27 -12.08
N ASP A 88 -14.93 -37.02 -11.15
CA ASP A 88 -15.28 -36.59 -9.79
C ASP A 88 -14.91 -35.12 -9.57
N VAL A 89 -15.34 -34.56 -8.43
CA VAL A 89 -14.93 -33.23 -7.95
C VAL A 89 -14.38 -33.27 -6.51
N SER A 90 -13.84 -34.42 -6.08
CA SER A 90 -13.28 -34.64 -4.74
C SER A 90 -12.11 -33.69 -4.45
N SER A 91 -11.90 -33.34 -3.19
CA SER A 91 -10.76 -32.50 -2.78
C SER A 91 -9.44 -33.26 -2.69
N VAL A 92 -9.44 -34.58 -2.88
CA VAL A 92 -8.24 -35.44 -2.92
C VAL A 92 -8.27 -36.33 -4.15
N LYS A 93 -7.11 -36.71 -4.68
CA LYS A 93 -6.98 -37.36 -5.99
C LYS A 93 -6.20 -38.64 -5.98
N GLU A 94 -5.09 -38.73 -5.23
CA GLU A 94 -4.22 -39.90 -5.24
C GLU A 94 -4.97 -41.17 -4.84
N ARG A 95 -5.70 -41.11 -3.72
CA ARG A 95 -6.52 -42.23 -3.23
C ARG A 95 -7.62 -42.64 -4.21
N VAL A 96 -8.37 -41.67 -4.73
CA VAL A 96 -9.52 -41.94 -5.61
C VAL A 96 -9.05 -42.58 -6.91
N VAL A 97 -7.99 -42.04 -7.51
CA VAL A 97 -7.40 -42.60 -8.73
C VAL A 97 -6.84 -44.00 -8.48
N ALA A 98 -6.14 -44.23 -7.36
CA ALA A 98 -5.59 -45.54 -7.02
C ALA A 98 -6.68 -46.61 -6.82
N GLU A 99 -7.82 -46.26 -6.23
CA GLU A 99 -8.94 -47.19 -6.01
C GLU A 99 -9.75 -47.49 -7.30
N VAL A 100 -9.72 -46.59 -8.28
CA VAL A 100 -10.32 -46.78 -9.61
C VAL A 100 -9.37 -47.51 -10.57
N ALA A 101 -8.06 -47.48 -10.31
CA ALA A 101 -7.05 -48.11 -11.16
C ALA A 101 -7.33 -49.61 -11.38
N GLY A 102 -7.14 -50.07 -12.62
CA GLY A 102 -7.41 -51.45 -13.04
C GLY A 102 -8.89 -51.76 -13.30
N HIS A 103 -9.80 -50.79 -13.16
CA HIS A 103 -11.19 -50.96 -13.55
C HIS A 103 -11.29 -51.12 -15.09
N PRO A 104 -12.12 -52.03 -15.64
CA PRO A 104 -12.27 -52.20 -17.09
C PRO A 104 -12.70 -50.92 -17.85
N GLY A 105 -13.35 -50.00 -17.14
CA GLY A 105 -13.77 -48.69 -17.64
C GLY A 105 -12.81 -47.52 -17.33
N GLU A 106 -11.64 -47.75 -16.73
CA GLU A 106 -10.73 -46.70 -16.25
C GLU A 106 -10.39 -45.66 -17.33
N SER A 107 -10.31 -46.05 -18.61
CA SER A 107 -10.03 -45.13 -19.71
C SER A 107 -11.10 -44.06 -19.93
N ARG A 108 -12.31 -44.23 -19.37
CA ARG A 108 -13.40 -43.25 -19.39
C ARG A 108 -13.43 -42.36 -18.14
N TYR A 109 -12.52 -42.56 -17.19
CA TYR A 109 -12.46 -41.80 -15.96
C TYR A 109 -11.36 -40.72 -16.02
N VAL A 110 -11.71 -39.53 -15.55
CA VAL A 110 -10.76 -38.43 -15.33
C VAL A 110 -11.00 -37.89 -13.93
N GLY A 111 -9.99 -37.98 -13.06
CA GLY A 111 -10.08 -37.34 -11.74
C GLY A 111 -10.08 -35.82 -11.89
N SER A 112 -10.90 -35.10 -11.12
CA SER A 112 -10.89 -33.63 -11.19
C SER A 112 -11.22 -32.95 -9.86
N HIS A 113 -10.84 -31.68 -9.73
CA HIS A 113 -11.08 -30.87 -8.54
C HIS A 113 -11.24 -29.39 -8.90
N PRO A 114 -12.46 -28.83 -8.87
CA PRO A 114 -12.64 -27.38 -8.93
C PRO A 114 -12.08 -26.75 -7.66
N MET A 115 -11.13 -25.82 -7.79
CA MET A 115 -10.56 -25.05 -6.68
C MET A 115 -11.51 -23.92 -6.27
N ALA A 116 -12.74 -24.30 -5.95
CA ALA A 116 -13.84 -23.42 -5.61
C ALA A 116 -14.66 -24.03 -4.48
N GLY A 117 -15.08 -23.21 -3.54
CA GLY A 117 -15.85 -23.65 -2.39
C GLY A 117 -16.27 -22.48 -1.52
N LYS A 118 -17.18 -22.76 -0.59
CA LYS A 118 -17.62 -21.85 0.47
C LYS A 118 -17.44 -22.58 1.79
N GLU A 119 -17.25 -21.85 2.88
CA GLU A 119 -17.22 -22.41 4.24
C GLU A 119 -18.57 -23.02 4.66
N ARG A 120 -19.64 -22.70 3.92
CA ARG A 120 -20.99 -23.25 4.11
C ARG A 120 -21.22 -24.44 3.19
N SER A 121 -21.81 -25.49 3.75
CA SER A 121 -22.13 -26.74 3.05
C SER A 121 -23.58 -26.79 2.55
N GLY A 122 -23.85 -27.71 1.61
CA GLY A 122 -25.19 -28.04 1.13
C GLY A 122 -25.69 -27.17 -0.03
N ALA A 123 -26.80 -27.59 -0.64
CA ALA A 123 -27.35 -26.97 -1.85
C ALA A 123 -27.79 -25.52 -1.66
N LEU A 124 -28.18 -25.09 -0.45
CA LEU A 124 -28.55 -23.68 -0.18
C LEU A 124 -27.40 -22.69 -0.39
N ALA A 125 -26.15 -23.16 -0.30
CA ALA A 125 -24.97 -22.33 -0.55
C ALA A 125 -24.54 -22.34 -2.04
N ALA A 126 -25.23 -23.12 -2.88
CA ALA A 126 -24.90 -23.30 -4.29
C ALA A 126 -25.02 -22.00 -5.10
N ASP A 127 -24.21 -21.93 -6.15
CA ASP A 127 -24.03 -20.72 -6.94
C ASP A 127 -23.64 -21.10 -8.37
N ALA A 128 -24.35 -20.57 -9.36
CA ALA A 128 -24.09 -20.90 -10.76
C ALA A 128 -22.72 -20.39 -11.24
N ASP A 129 -22.19 -19.35 -10.59
CA ASP A 129 -20.90 -18.75 -10.96
C ASP A 129 -19.76 -19.18 -10.01
N LEU A 130 -19.98 -20.19 -9.17
CA LEU A 130 -19.01 -20.67 -8.17
C LEU A 130 -17.62 -20.93 -8.75
N PHE A 131 -17.55 -21.42 -9.98
CA PHE A 131 -16.33 -21.87 -10.64
C PHE A 131 -15.68 -20.81 -11.54
N VAL A 132 -16.34 -19.68 -11.76
CA VAL A 132 -15.89 -18.67 -12.73
C VAL A 132 -14.55 -18.08 -12.31
N GLY A 133 -13.57 -18.14 -13.22
CA GLY A 133 -12.21 -17.64 -13.02
C GLY A 133 -11.38 -18.47 -12.03
N ARG A 134 -11.88 -19.61 -11.55
CA ARG A 134 -11.18 -20.47 -10.59
C ARG A 134 -10.38 -21.56 -11.31
N PRO A 135 -9.21 -21.98 -10.78
CA PRO A 135 -8.54 -23.16 -11.28
C PRO A 135 -9.44 -24.40 -11.16
N TRP A 136 -9.41 -25.28 -12.16
CA TRP A 136 -10.03 -26.60 -12.14
C TRP A 136 -8.95 -27.62 -12.44
N VAL A 137 -8.55 -28.41 -11.46
CA VAL A 137 -7.48 -29.39 -11.66
C VAL A 137 -8.05 -30.65 -12.28
N LEU A 138 -7.38 -31.17 -13.32
CA LEU A 138 -7.62 -32.47 -13.92
C LEU A 138 -6.42 -33.34 -13.66
N THR A 139 -6.64 -34.60 -13.28
CA THR A 139 -5.56 -35.53 -12.95
C THR A 139 -5.61 -36.78 -13.83
N PRO A 140 -5.32 -36.64 -15.14
CA PRO A 140 -5.28 -37.78 -16.05
C PRO A 140 -4.17 -38.77 -15.65
N THR A 141 -4.40 -40.05 -15.89
CA THR A 141 -3.39 -41.10 -15.78
C THR A 141 -2.97 -41.58 -17.16
N SER A 142 -2.00 -42.49 -17.21
CA SER A 142 -1.62 -43.17 -18.46
C SER A 142 -2.76 -44.02 -19.05
N ALA A 143 -3.76 -44.40 -18.24
CA ALA A 143 -4.93 -45.14 -18.69
C ALA A 143 -6.04 -44.23 -19.24
N THR A 144 -6.05 -42.93 -18.88
CA THR A 144 -7.08 -41.98 -19.27
C THR A 144 -7.14 -41.82 -20.79
N GLY A 145 -8.32 -42.03 -21.37
CA GLY A 145 -8.57 -41.86 -22.79
C GLY A 145 -8.53 -40.37 -23.20
N PRO A 146 -7.98 -40.04 -24.38
CA PRO A 146 -7.85 -38.66 -24.83
C PRO A 146 -9.20 -37.95 -25.01
N ASP A 147 -10.23 -38.67 -25.46
CA ASP A 147 -11.58 -38.11 -25.63
C ASP A 147 -12.25 -37.80 -24.28
N ALA A 148 -12.02 -38.65 -23.27
CA ALA A 148 -12.52 -38.41 -21.92
C ALA A 148 -11.86 -37.17 -21.30
N LEU A 149 -10.53 -37.05 -21.43
CA LEU A 149 -9.79 -35.87 -20.98
C LEU A 149 -10.26 -34.59 -21.69
N ALA A 150 -10.41 -34.63 -23.01
CA ALA A 150 -10.90 -33.49 -23.79
C ALA A 150 -12.31 -33.06 -23.35
N LEU A 151 -13.20 -34.02 -23.07
CA LEU A 151 -14.55 -33.73 -22.61
C LEU A 151 -14.56 -33.07 -21.23
N VAL A 152 -13.81 -33.59 -20.26
CA VAL A 152 -13.77 -33.02 -18.89
C VAL A 152 -13.09 -31.65 -18.89
N LYS A 153 -12.07 -31.46 -19.73
CA LYS A 153 -11.45 -30.15 -19.95
C LYS A 153 -12.44 -29.14 -20.53
N GLN A 154 -13.27 -29.57 -21.49
CA GLN A 154 -14.33 -28.71 -22.03
C GLN A 154 -15.38 -28.37 -20.97
N VAL A 155 -15.76 -29.32 -20.10
CA VAL A 155 -16.69 -29.06 -19.00
C VAL A 155 -16.13 -27.98 -18.06
N ALA A 156 -14.86 -28.06 -17.67
CA ALA A 156 -14.23 -27.03 -16.85
C ALA A 156 -14.32 -25.63 -17.51
N LEU A 157 -14.07 -25.54 -18.81
CA LEU A 157 -14.19 -24.29 -19.58
C LEU A 157 -15.64 -23.79 -19.66
N ASP A 158 -16.61 -24.68 -19.86
CA ASP A 158 -18.04 -24.33 -19.92
C ASP A 158 -18.54 -23.80 -18.55
N MET A 159 -17.96 -24.29 -17.46
CA MET A 159 -18.19 -23.76 -16.10
C MET A 159 -17.51 -22.40 -15.84
N GLY A 160 -16.73 -21.88 -16.81
CA GLY A 160 -15.98 -20.63 -16.68
C GLY A 160 -14.69 -20.76 -15.88
N ALA A 161 -14.23 -21.99 -15.62
CA ALA A 161 -13.01 -22.27 -14.86
C ALA A 161 -11.77 -22.35 -15.75
N LEU A 162 -10.60 -22.38 -15.12
CA LEU A 162 -9.29 -22.47 -15.76
C LEU A 162 -8.73 -23.89 -15.60
N PRO A 163 -8.80 -24.77 -16.63
CA PRO A 163 -8.33 -26.14 -16.51
C PRO A 163 -6.80 -26.20 -16.33
N VAL A 164 -6.35 -26.97 -15.35
CA VAL A 164 -4.94 -27.24 -15.07
C VAL A 164 -4.75 -28.75 -14.98
N GLU A 165 -3.84 -29.30 -15.78
CA GLU A 165 -3.51 -30.73 -15.72
C GLU A 165 -2.35 -30.95 -14.75
N MET A 166 -2.47 -31.95 -13.87
CA MET A 166 -1.49 -32.23 -12.81
C MET A 166 -1.50 -33.72 -12.44
N ASP A 167 -0.37 -34.24 -11.99
CA ASP A 167 -0.32 -35.59 -11.42
C ASP A 167 -1.17 -35.69 -10.12
N PRO A 168 -1.90 -36.81 -9.88
CA PRO A 168 -2.74 -36.95 -8.68
C PRO A 168 -2.00 -36.74 -7.35
N ARG A 169 -0.74 -37.18 -7.26
CA ARG A 169 0.07 -37.06 -6.05
C ARG A 169 0.63 -35.64 -5.91
N GLU A 170 1.00 -35.01 -7.02
CA GLU A 170 1.37 -33.59 -7.03
C GLU A 170 0.19 -32.69 -6.60
N HIS A 171 -1.01 -33.01 -7.06
CA HIS A 171 -2.24 -32.34 -6.63
C HIS A 171 -2.39 -32.43 -5.11
N ASP A 172 -2.36 -33.65 -4.54
CA ASP A 172 -2.60 -33.86 -3.11
C ASP A 172 -1.52 -33.17 -2.25
N ARG A 173 -0.26 -33.19 -2.68
CA ARG A 173 0.81 -32.39 -2.03
C ARG A 173 0.56 -30.90 -2.11
N SER A 174 0.09 -30.40 -3.25
CA SER A 174 -0.18 -28.97 -3.44
C SER A 174 -1.35 -28.52 -2.56
N VAL A 175 -2.47 -29.23 -2.56
CA VAL A 175 -3.64 -28.88 -1.73
C VAL A 175 -3.40 -29.07 -0.24
N ALA A 176 -2.46 -29.94 0.16
CA ALA A 176 -2.01 -30.02 1.55
C ALA A 176 -1.48 -28.67 2.05
N VAL A 177 -0.73 -27.95 1.21
CA VAL A 177 -0.17 -26.63 1.55
C VAL A 177 -1.18 -25.51 1.32
N VAL A 178 -1.89 -25.49 0.20
CA VAL A 178 -2.70 -24.31 -0.18
C VAL A 178 -4.14 -24.34 0.35
N SER A 179 -4.61 -25.46 0.92
CA SER A 179 -6.00 -25.63 1.38
C SER A 179 -6.11 -26.33 2.74
N HIS A 180 -5.49 -27.51 2.89
CA HIS A 180 -5.67 -28.34 4.09
C HIS A 180 -4.95 -27.76 5.32
N MET A 181 -3.69 -27.36 5.15
CA MET A 181 -2.92 -26.71 6.21
C MET A 181 -3.60 -25.42 6.69
N PRO A 182 -4.02 -24.46 5.84
CA PRO A 182 -4.72 -23.26 6.28
C PRO A 182 -5.98 -23.56 7.10
N GLN A 183 -6.77 -24.57 6.71
CA GLN A 183 -7.97 -24.93 7.46
C GLN A 183 -7.64 -25.50 8.85
N LEU A 184 -6.65 -26.40 8.94
CA LEU A 184 -6.25 -26.99 10.21
C LEU A 184 -5.65 -25.95 11.14
N MET A 185 -4.79 -25.07 10.63
CA MET A 185 -4.23 -23.97 11.40
C MET A 185 -5.31 -23.01 11.89
N SER A 186 -6.27 -22.64 11.02
CA SER A 186 -7.43 -21.83 11.40
C SER A 186 -8.24 -22.48 12.54
N SER A 187 -8.48 -23.79 12.44
CA SER A 187 -9.22 -24.55 13.45
C SER A 187 -8.47 -24.69 14.77
N LEU A 188 -7.15 -24.87 14.74
CA LEU A 188 -6.29 -24.91 15.93
C LEU A 188 -6.25 -23.56 16.64
N VAL A 189 -6.14 -22.46 15.89
CA VAL A 189 -6.21 -21.09 16.43
C VAL A 189 -7.58 -20.84 17.06
N ALA A 190 -8.67 -21.15 16.36
CA ALA A 190 -10.03 -21.02 16.91
C ALA A 190 -10.24 -21.89 18.17
N SER A 191 -9.68 -23.09 18.19
CA SER A 191 -9.76 -24.01 19.34
C SER A 191 -9.05 -23.46 20.58
N ALA A 192 -7.98 -22.67 20.43
CA ALA A 192 -7.29 -22.02 21.53
C ALA A 192 -8.17 -20.97 22.25
N LEU A 193 -9.19 -20.43 21.56
CA LEU A 193 -10.10 -19.42 22.10
C LEU A 193 -11.19 -19.99 23.02
N ARG A 194 -11.38 -21.32 23.05
CA ARG A 194 -12.50 -21.96 23.78
C ARG A 194 -12.54 -21.66 25.27
N ASN A 195 -11.36 -21.39 25.86
CA ASN A 195 -11.21 -21.12 27.29
C ASN A 195 -10.87 -19.64 27.56
N THR A 196 -10.96 -18.77 26.56
CA THR A 196 -10.68 -17.34 26.69
C THR A 196 -11.89 -16.60 27.26
N PRO A 197 -11.74 -15.76 28.31
CA PRO A 197 -12.82 -14.95 28.85
C PRO A 197 -13.44 -14.03 27.79
N VAL A 198 -14.74 -13.73 27.93
CA VAL A 198 -15.47 -12.90 26.95
C VAL A 198 -14.86 -11.51 26.84
N GLU A 199 -14.45 -10.92 27.96
CA GLU A 199 -13.82 -9.61 28.04
C GLU A 199 -12.50 -9.56 27.26
N ALA A 200 -11.76 -10.68 27.20
CA ALA A 200 -10.55 -10.77 26.38
C ALA A 200 -10.87 -10.96 24.89
N LEU A 201 -12.00 -11.60 24.55
CA LEU A 201 -12.48 -11.73 23.17
C LEU A 201 -13.01 -10.40 22.61
N GLU A 202 -13.49 -9.49 23.46
CA GLU A 202 -13.90 -8.14 23.05
C GLU A 202 -12.73 -7.31 22.48
N LEU A 203 -11.49 -7.64 22.84
CA LEU A 203 -10.27 -7.03 22.30
C LEU A 203 -9.91 -7.54 20.89
N ALA A 204 -10.65 -8.51 20.35
CA ALA A 204 -10.33 -9.11 19.06
C ALA A 204 -10.49 -8.11 17.90
N GLY A 205 -9.38 -7.86 17.21
CA GLY A 205 -9.33 -7.11 15.95
C GLY A 205 -9.68 -7.95 14.72
N GLN A 206 -9.52 -7.35 13.53
CA GLN A 206 -9.82 -8.00 12.25
C GLN A 206 -8.92 -9.21 11.98
N GLY A 207 -7.63 -9.15 12.36
CA GLY A 207 -6.69 -10.25 12.14
C GLY A 207 -7.12 -11.59 12.76
N LEU A 208 -7.73 -11.58 13.95
CA LEU A 208 -8.27 -12.82 14.54
C LEU A 208 -9.43 -13.37 13.72
N ARG A 209 -10.32 -12.49 13.24
CA ARG A 209 -11.48 -12.87 12.42
C ARG A 209 -11.02 -13.47 11.09
N ASP A 210 -10.00 -12.91 10.47
CA ASP A 210 -9.48 -13.41 9.18
C ASP A 210 -8.82 -14.78 9.33
N VAL A 211 -7.95 -14.95 10.34
CA VAL A 211 -7.27 -16.23 10.60
C VAL A 211 -8.25 -17.34 10.97
N THR A 212 -9.37 -17.02 11.62
CA THR A 212 -10.37 -18.01 12.08
C THR A 212 -11.56 -18.20 11.14
N ARG A 213 -11.67 -17.42 10.06
CA ARG A 213 -12.85 -17.42 9.17
C ARG A 213 -13.20 -18.81 8.62
N VAL A 214 -12.20 -19.59 8.23
CA VAL A 214 -12.41 -20.92 7.62
C VAL A 214 -12.61 -22.05 8.65
N ALA A 215 -12.40 -21.78 9.94
CA ALA A 215 -12.64 -22.75 11.02
C ALA A 215 -14.13 -23.13 11.16
N ALA A 216 -15.05 -22.31 10.64
CA ALA A 216 -16.49 -22.56 10.65
C ALA A 216 -16.96 -23.64 9.65
N SER A 217 -16.04 -24.30 8.96
CA SER A 217 -16.36 -25.33 7.96
C SER A 217 -16.93 -26.62 8.57
N ASP A 218 -17.60 -27.44 7.75
CA ASP A 218 -18.20 -28.72 8.20
C ASP A 218 -17.14 -29.75 8.67
N PRO A 219 -17.14 -30.16 9.96
CA PRO A 219 -16.10 -31.04 10.49
C PRO A 219 -16.11 -32.45 9.89
N ARG A 220 -17.27 -32.97 9.48
CA ARG A 220 -17.37 -34.34 8.95
C ARG A 220 -16.77 -34.42 7.55
N LEU A 221 -17.09 -33.45 6.69
CA LEU A 221 -16.48 -33.32 5.38
C LEU A 221 -14.96 -33.16 5.51
N TRP A 222 -14.49 -32.22 6.33
CA TRP A 222 -13.06 -31.99 6.50
C TRP A 222 -12.32 -33.20 7.08
N ALA A 223 -12.93 -33.98 7.99
CA ALA A 223 -12.34 -35.22 8.45
C ALA A 223 -12.05 -36.20 7.29
N THR A 224 -12.97 -36.33 6.32
CA THR A 224 -12.76 -37.19 5.15
C THR A 224 -11.69 -36.65 4.20
N ILE A 225 -11.62 -35.32 4.01
CA ILE A 225 -10.58 -34.66 3.19
C ILE A 225 -9.20 -34.89 3.79
N ILE A 226 -9.04 -34.62 5.09
CA ILE A 226 -7.76 -34.77 5.79
C ILE A 226 -7.37 -36.24 5.86
N ALA A 227 -8.30 -37.16 6.15
CA ALA A 227 -8.01 -38.60 6.13
C ALA A 227 -7.59 -39.08 4.74
N GLY A 228 -8.22 -38.58 3.68
CA GLY A 228 -7.89 -38.91 2.29
C GLY A 228 -6.51 -38.42 1.84
N ASN A 229 -5.93 -37.42 2.51
CA ASN A 229 -4.62 -36.85 2.21
C ASN A 229 -3.69 -36.81 3.45
N ALA A 230 -3.84 -37.78 4.34
CA ALA A 230 -3.19 -37.76 5.66
C ALA A 230 -1.66 -37.68 5.58
N GLN A 231 -1.05 -38.37 4.61
CA GLN A 231 0.40 -38.39 4.44
C GLN A 231 0.94 -36.98 4.12
N ALA A 232 0.48 -36.35 3.03
CA ALA A 232 1.01 -35.04 2.65
C ALA A 232 0.67 -33.96 3.70
N VAL A 233 -0.50 -34.04 4.33
CA VAL A 233 -0.85 -33.14 5.44
C VAL A 233 0.09 -33.33 6.63
N SER A 234 0.41 -34.57 7.01
CA SER A 234 1.32 -34.84 8.13
C SER A 234 2.73 -34.29 7.90
N GLU A 235 3.24 -34.38 6.66
CA GLU A 235 4.54 -33.83 6.28
C GLU A 235 4.57 -32.30 6.44
N VAL A 236 3.50 -31.60 6.03
CA VAL A 236 3.37 -30.15 6.18
C VAL A 236 3.24 -29.75 7.65
N LEU A 237 2.41 -30.45 8.42
CA LEU A 237 2.23 -30.16 9.85
C LEU A 237 3.51 -30.40 10.66
N ALA A 238 4.29 -31.42 10.33
CA ALA A 238 5.58 -31.68 10.98
C ALA A 238 6.56 -30.53 10.76
N SER A 239 6.58 -29.93 9.57
CA SER A 239 7.40 -28.73 9.30
C SER A 239 6.97 -27.54 10.15
N ILE A 240 5.66 -27.34 10.34
CA ILE A 240 5.11 -26.24 11.16
C ILE A 240 5.42 -26.49 12.64
N GLU A 241 5.29 -27.72 13.11
CA GLU A 241 5.64 -28.11 14.46
C GLU A 241 7.10 -27.78 14.77
N GLN A 242 8.02 -28.07 13.85
CA GLN A 242 9.44 -27.75 14.02
C GLN A 242 9.70 -26.25 14.17
N GLU A 243 9.07 -25.41 13.34
CA GLU A 243 9.19 -23.95 13.46
C GLU A 243 8.56 -23.42 14.75
N LEU A 244 7.39 -23.95 15.14
CA LEU A 244 6.72 -23.60 16.40
C LEU A 244 7.57 -23.97 17.62
N GLN A 245 8.13 -25.18 17.66
CA GLN A 245 9.06 -25.60 18.71
C GLN A 245 10.32 -24.71 18.73
N GLY A 246 10.81 -24.31 17.56
CA GLY A 246 11.91 -23.35 17.42
C GLY A 246 11.57 -21.99 18.05
N LEU A 247 10.38 -21.46 17.77
CA LEU A 247 9.91 -20.20 18.35
C LEU A 247 9.74 -20.30 19.88
N ILE A 248 9.12 -21.38 20.36
CA ILE A 248 8.96 -21.62 21.81
C ILE A 248 10.32 -21.62 22.52
N ARG A 249 11.32 -22.31 21.95
CA ARG A 249 12.69 -22.30 22.51
C ARG A 249 13.31 -20.91 22.51
N ALA A 250 13.08 -20.10 21.47
CA ALA A 250 13.60 -18.75 21.40
C ALA A 250 12.93 -17.78 22.37
N LEU A 251 11.64 -17.99 22.69
CA LEU A 251 10.88 -17.18 23.66
C LEU A 251 11.19 -17.53 25.12
N ALA A 252 11.74 -18.72 25.40
CA ALA A 252 11.96 -19.18 26.78
C ALA A 252 12.78 -18.19 27.66
N PRO A 253 13.86 -17.54 27.19
CA PRO A 253 14.58 -16.53 27.97
C PRO A 253 13.78 -15.24 28.21
N GLY A 254 12.72 -14.99 27.43
CA GLY A 254 11.87 -13.80 27.51
C GLY A 254 11.09 -13.67 28.81
N VAL A 255 11.02 -14.74 29.61
CA VAL A 255 10.45 -14.71 30.96
C VAL A 255 11.28 -13.80 31.88
N ASP A 256 12.60 -13.83 31.73
CA ASP A 256 13.52 -13.04 32.56
C ASP A 256 13.92 -11.73 31.86
N ASP A 257 14.17 -11.78 30.54
CA ASP A 257 14.50 -10.62 29.71
C ASP A 257 13.75 -10.66 28.36
N PRO A 258 12.60 -9.97 28.25
CA PRO A 258 11.80 -9.92 27.02
C PRO A 258 12.56 -9.39 25.79
N LEU A 259 13.65 -8.63 26.00
CA LEU A 259 14.45 -8.03 24.93
C LEU A 259 15.79 -8.74 24.73
N ALA A 260 15.96 -9.93 25.32
CA ALA A 260 17.14 -10.74 25.10
C ALA A 260 17.39 -10.94 23.60
N PRO A 261 18.64 -10.83 23.11
CA PRO A 261 18.94 -10.94 21.67
C PRO A 261 18.40 -12.22 21.01
N GLY A 262 18.38 -13.34 21.73
CA GLY A 262 17.83 -14.61 21.25
C GLY A 262 16.31 -14.59 21.03
N VAL A 263 15.57 -13.86 21.87
CA VAL A 263 14.12 -13.66 21.74
C VAL A 263 13.83 -12.84 20.49
N LEU A 264 14.48 -11.68 20.37
CA LEU A 264 14.30 -10.77 19.23
C LEU A 264 14.67 -11.46 17.90
N ALA A 265 15.80 -12.15 17.85
CA ALA A 265 16.24 -12.88 16.65
C ALA A 265 15.28 -14.03 16.29
N GLY A 266 14.79 -14.78 17.29
CA GLY A 266 13.86 -15.88 17.06
C GLY A 266 12.51 -15.42 16.51
N VAL A 267 11.94 -14.36 17.10
CA VAL A 267 10.68 -13.75 16.65
C VAL A 267 10.85 -13.14 15.25
N SER A 268 11.91 -12.36 15.04
CA SER A 268 12.21 -11.72 13.75
C SER A 268 12.35 -12.76 12.63
N ARG A 269 13.03 -13.88 12.89
CA ARG A 269 13.17 -14.98 11.92
C ARG A 269 11.82 -15.56 11.49
N VAL A 270 10.94 -15.89 12.45
CA VAL A 270 9.63 -16.50 12.14
C VAL A 270 8.73 -15.52 11.39
N ILE A 271 8.67 -14.25 11.82
CA ILE A 271 7.91 -13.21 11.13
C ILE A 271 8.48 -12.98 9.72
N GLY A 272 9.80 -12.89 9.59
CA GLY A 272 10.49 -12.75 8.30
C GLY A 272 10.16 -13.87 7.32
N HIS A 273 10.25 -15.13 7.76
CA HIS A 273 9.83 -16.29 6.94
C HIS A 273 8.35 -16.21 6.55
N GLY A 274 7.49 -15.72 7.44
CA GLY A 274 6.08 -15.47 7.14
C GLY A 274 5.90 -14.43 6.03
N ASN A 275 6.62 -13.30 6.11
CA ASN A 275 6.61 -12.25 5.10
C ASN A 275 7.09 -12.76 3.74
N ASP A 276 8.17 -13.56 3.72
CA ASP A 276 8.69 -14.19 2.51
C ASP A 276 7.66 -15.18 1.92
N GLY A 277 6.93 -15.90 2.77
CA GLY A 277 5.85 -16.80 2.37
C GLY A 277 4.70 -16.05 1.68
N VAL A 278 4.21 -14.97 2.31
CA VAL A 278 3.15 -14.11 1.74
C VAL A 278 3.57 -13.50 0.41
N ALA A 279 4.82 -13.03 0.31
CA ALA A 279 5.36 -12.45 -0.92
C ALA A 279 5.41 -13.42 -2.11
N ARG A 280 5.25 -14.74 -1.89
CA ARG A 280 5.20 -15.74 -2.96
C ARG A 280 3.79 -16.00 -3.50
N ILE A 281 2.75 -15.53 -2.82
CA ILE A 281 1.36 -15.76 -3.23
C ILE A 281 1.08 -14.95 -4.50
N PRO A 282 0.64 -15.58 -5.61
CA PRO A 282 0.28 -14.87 -6.83
C PRO A 282 -0.88 -13.90 -6.59
N GLY A 283 -0.84 -12.72 -7.21
CA GLY A 283 -1.98 -11.79 -7.16
C GLY A 283 -3.16 -12.24 -8.03
N LYS A 284 -4.25 -11.44 -8.03
CA LYS A 284 -5.57 -11.76 -8.63
C LYS A 284 -5.56 -12.21 -10.12
N HIS A 285 -4.47 -11.97 -10.84
CA HIS A 285 -4.31 -12.34 -12.24
C HIS A 285 -3.35 -13.52 -12.49
N GLY A 286 -2.98 -14.28 -11.45
CA GLY A 286 -2.19 -15.53 -11.59
C GLY A 286 -0.76 -15.36 -12.12
N GLY A 287 -0.28 -14.12 -12.23
CA GLY A 287 1.10 -13.80 -12.62
C GLY A 287 2.08 -13.84 -11.44
N ALA A 288 3.38 -13.79 -11.74
CA ALA A 288 4.45 -13.67 -10.74
C ALA A 288 4.10 -12.61 -9.68
N PRO A 289 4.46 -12.82 -8.40
CA PRO A 289 4.10 -11.91 -7.32
C PRO A 289 4.59 -10.50 -7.66
N ARG A 290 3.65 -9.67 -8.13
CA ARG A 290 3.89 -8.25 -8.29
C ARG A 290 3.91 -7.74 -6.86
N ARG A 291 5.06 -7.22 -6.39
CA ARG A 291 5.08 -6.41 -5.18
C ARG A 291 4.02 -5.33 -5.38
N TYR A 292 2.91 -5.41 -4.66
CA TYR A 292 1.94 -4.33 -4.60
C TYR A 292 2.43 -3.31 -3.58
N ARG A 293 1.92 -2.09 -3.69
CA ARG A 293 2.15 -1.04 -2.71
C ARG A 293 0.78 -0.58 -2.21
N ASP A 294 0.65 -0.51 -0.90
CA ASP A 294 -0.62 -0.20 -0.26
C ASP A 294 -0.81 1.30 -0.13
N VAL A 295 -1.98 1.75 -0.57
CA VAL A 295 -2.49 3.12 -0.41
C VAL A 295 -3.63 3.07 0.58
N VAL A 296 -3.39 3.48 1.82
CA VAL A 296 -4.36 3.43 2.91
C VAL A 296 -5.13 4.74 2.95
N ALA A 297 -6.41 4.71 2.57
CA ALA A 297 -7.31 5.86 2.70
C ALA A 297 -8.11 5.79 4.01
N LEU A 298 -8.16 6.88 4.77
CA LEU A 298 -9.06 6.99 5.91
C LEU A 298 -10.46 7.31 5.42
N VAL A 299 -11.41 6.43 5.74
CA VAL A 299 -12.80 6.51 5.29
C VAL A 299 -13.68 6.96 6.44
N PRO A 300 -14.34 8.13 6.35
CA PRO A 300 -15.29 8.56 7.36
C PRO A 300 -16.43 7.55 7.50
N ASP A 301 -16.86 7.27 8.73
CA ASP A 301 -17.98 6.35 9.00
C ASP A 301 -19.33 7.02 8.68
N ARG A 302 -19.62 7.20 7.38
CA ARG A 302 -20.86 7.76 6.85
C ARG A 302 -21.33 6.99 5.62
N PRO A 303 -22.65 6.84 5.41
CA PRO A 303 -23.18 6.16 4.22
C PRO A 303 -22.64 6.77 2.93
N GLY A 304 -22.13 5.92 2.04
CA GLY A 304 -21.69 6.32 0.69
C GLY A 304 -20.19 6.63 0.54
N GLU A 305 -19.42 6.79 1.63
CA GLU A 305 -18.00 7.16 1.52
C GLU A 305 -17.14 6.09 0.85
N LEU A 306 -17.37 4.79 1.12
CA LEU A 306 -16.69 3.72 0.38
C LEU A 306 -17.05 3.71 -1.11
N GLY A 307 -18.31 4.00 -1.44
CA GLY A 307 -18.75 4.13 -2.83
C GLY A 307 -18.07 5.31 -3.53
N ARG A 308 -17.92 6.43 -2.83
CA ARG A 308 -17.18 7.60 -3.28
C ARG A 308 -15.70 7.26 -3.52
N LEU A 309 -15.05 6.57 -2.58
CA LEU A 309 -13.65 6.13 -2.72
C LEU A 309 -13.45 5.31 -4.00
N PHE A 310 -14.26 4.27 -4.22
CA PHE A 310 -14.11 3.43 -5.43
C PHE A 310 -14.42 4.19 -6.72
N THR A 311 -15.42 5.08 -6.70
CA THR A 311 -15.74 5.92 -7.86
C THR A 311 -14.55 6.81 -8.22
N GLU A 312 -13.99 7.51 -7.24
CA GLU A 312 -12.86 8.40 -7.45
C GLU A 312 -11.58 7.63 -7.87
N VAL A 313 -11.32 6.45 -7.31
CA VAL A 313 -10.21 5.58 -7.76
C VAL A 313 -10.39 5.18 -9.23
N GLY A 314 -11.61 4.82 -9.63
CA GLY A 314 -11.97 4.52 -11.02
C GLY A 314 -11.76 5.70 -11.95
N GLU A 315 -12.13 6.91 -11.54
CA GLU A 315 -11.90 8.15 -12.30
C GLU A 315 -10.41 8.50 -12.45
N ILE A 316 -9.57 8.17 -11.46
CA ILE A 316 -8.10 8.33 -11.58
C ILE A 316 -7.56 7.37 -12.64
N GLY A 317 -8.26 6.27 -12.91
CA GLY A 317 -7.86 5.22 -13.83
C GLY A 317 -6.87 4.24 -13.21
N VAL A 318 -6.93 4.03 -11.88
CA VAL A 318 -6.05 3.07 -11.17
C VAL A 318 -6.84 1.82 -10.82
N ASN A 319 -6.25 0.65 -11.09
CA ASN A 319 -6.83 -0.64 -10.72
C ASN A 319 -6.46 -1.00 -9.28
N ILE A 320 -7.45 -1.38 -8.47
CA ILE A 320 -7.26 -1.90 -7.11
C ILE A 320 -7.03 -3.41 -7.21
N GLU A 321 -5.87 -3.89 -6.81
CA GLU A 321 -5.47 -5.30 -6.86
C GLU A 321 -6.00 -6.10 -5.65
N ASP A 322 -6.00 -5.48 -4.48
CA ASP A 322 -6.59 -6.02 -3.27
C ASP A 322 -7.13 -4.87 -2.40
N LEU A 323 -8.10 -5.20 -1.53
CA LEU A 323 -8.74 -4.24 -0.63
C LEU A 323 -8.87 -4.88 0.74
N GLN A 324 -8.35 -4.19 1.75
CA GLN A 324 -8.61 -4.51 3.16
C GLN A 324 -9.31 -3.34 3.82
N LEU A 325 -10.34 -3.65 4.62
CA LEU A 325 -11.11 -2.66 5.36
C LEU A 325 -11.02 -2.97 6.85
N GLU A 326 -10.44 -2.05 7.61
CA GLU A 326 -10.35 -2.15 9.07
C GLU A 326 -11.21 -1.09 9.74
N HIS A 327 -11.94 -1.50 10.78
CA HIS A 327 -12.64 -0.59 11.67
C HIS A 327 -12.05 -0.72 13.07
N SER A 328 -11.57 0.40 13.63
CA SER A 328 -11.20 0.44 15.04
C SER A 328 -12.45 0.67 15.88
N VAL A 329 -12.69 -0.18 16.88
CA VAL A 329 -13.81 -0.04 17.80
C VAL A 329 -13.72 1.31 18.51
N GLY A 330 -14.70 2.19 18.27
CA GLY A 330 -14.79 3.52 18.92
C GLY A 330 -14.17 4.69 18.14
N ALA A 331 -13.60 4.48 16.95
CA ALA A 331 -13.11 5.57 16.09
C ALA A 331 -14.13 5.90 14.98
N PRO A 332 -14.41 7.18 14.67
CA PRO A 332 -15.38 7.59 13.64
C PRO A 332 -14.87 7.46 12.19
N VAL A 333 -13.80 6.68 11.98
CA VAL A 333 -13.08 6.52 10.70
C VAL A 333 -12.63 5.07 10.55
N GLY A 334 -12.96 4.46 9.40
CA GLY A 334 -12.39 3.19 8.94
C GLY A 334 -11.11 3.41 8.13
N ARG A 335 -10.28 2.37 7.97
CA ARG A 335 -9.10 2.39 7.11
C ARG A 335 -9.34 1.46 5.92
N ALA A 336 -9.24 1.97 4.71
CA ALA A 336 -9.30 1.20 3.48
C ALA A 336 -7.89 1.11 2.87
N SER A 337 -7.24 -0.05 3.02
CA SER A 337 -5.95 -0.33 2.38
C SER A 337 -6.18 -0.82 0.95
N LEU A 338 -5.70 -0.04 -0.02
CA LEU A 338 -5.83 -0.32 -1.45
C LEU A 338 -4.48 -0.81 -1.99
N ALA A 339 -4.36 -2.11 -2.26
CA ALA A 339 -3.16 -2.64 -2.89
C ALA A 339 -3.17 -2.29 -4.38
N VAL A 340 -2.15 -1.59 -4.86
CA VAL A 340 -2.01 -1.22 -6.27
C VAL A 340 -0.63 -1.53 -6.82
N VAL A 341 -0.48 -1.48 -8.14
CA VAL A 341 0.84 -1.63 -8.78
C VAL A 341 1.76 -0.47 -8.32
N PRO A 342 3.04 -0.72 -7.97
CA PRO A 342 3.89 0.29 -7.33
C PRO A 342 4.02 1.62 -8.08
N GLY A 343 4.02 1.57 -9.42
CA GLY A 343 4.10 2.77 -10.27
C GLY A 343 2.85 3.67 -10.20
N GLU A 344 1.72 3.14 -9.76
CA GLU A 344 0.47 3.89 -9.62
C GLU A 344 0.23 4.40 -8.18
N ALA A 345 0.93 3.86 -7.18
CA ALA A 345 0.68 4.17 -5.76
C ALA A 345 0.84 5.66 -5.42
N ASP A 346 1.95 6.28 -5.83
CA ASP A 346 2.19 7.71 -5.56
C ASP A 346 1.21 8.61 -6.33
N ARG A 347 0.78 8.18 -7.53
CA ARG A 347 -0.26 8.89 -8.30
C ARG A 347 -1.61 8.78 -7.60
N LEU A 348 -2.01 7.57 -7.21
CA LEU A 348 -3.27 7.30 -6.53
C LEU A 348 -3.35 8.10 -5.22
N ALA A 349 -2.30 8.04 -4.39
CA ALA A 349 -2.25 8.78 -3.14
C ALA A 349 -2.41 10.28 -3.35
N ARG A 350 -1.61 10.90 -4.24
CA ARG A 350 -1.73 12.34 -4.55
C ARG A 350 -3.10 12.72 -5.05
N CYS A 351 -3.69 11.93 -5.95
CA CYS A 351 -5.00 12.23 -6.52
C CYS A 351 -6.15 12.04 -5.52
N LEU A 352 -6.01 11.12 -4.57
CA LEU A 352 -6.96 10.97 -3.46
C LEU A 352 -6.80 12.11 -2.44
N GLU A 353 -5.57 12.51 -2.09
CA GLU A 353 -5.31 13.67 -1.23
C GLU A 353 -5.90 14.97 -1.80
N GLN A 354 -5.77 15.18 -3.11
CA GLN A 354 -6.37 16.33 -3.80
C GLN A 354 -7.91 16.33 -3.76
N ARG A 355 -8.52 15.16 -3.61
CA ARG A 355 -9.98 15.01 -3.46
C ARG A 355 -10.43 14.99 -1.98
N GLY A 356 -9.52 15.30 -1.07
CA GLY A 356 -9.80 15.46 0.36
C GLY A 356 -9.76 14.17 1.17
N TRP A 357 -9.20 13.08 0.63
CA TRP A 357 -8.90 11.89 1.42
C TRP A 357 -7.64 12.10 2.24
N GLU A 358 -7.63 11.60 3.47
CA GLU A 358 -6.40 11.41 4.21
C GLU A 358 -5.80 10.06 3.82
N VAL A 359 -4.59 10.08 3.26
CA VAL A 359 -3.97 8.89 2.65
C VAL A 359 -2.59 8.63 3.25
N ILE A 360 -2.29 7.37 3.51
CA ILE A 360 -1.00 6.88 4.01
C ILE A 360 -0.47 5.85 3.02
N LEU A 361 0.78 6.00 2.56
CA LEU A 361 1.46 4.98 1.76
C LEU A 361 2.20 4.02 2.68
N GLU A 362 1.77 2.77 2.72
CA GLU A 362 2.46 1.73 3.49
C GLU A 362 3.76 1.31 2.80
N GLY A 363 4.85 1.16 3.58
CA GLY A 363 6.20 0.88 3.07
C GLY A 363 7.05 2.10 2.74
N GLY A 364 6.53 3.32 2.90
CA GLY A 364 7.37 4.51 3.04
C GLY A 364 7.72 4.68 4.51
N GLU A 365 8.98 4.43 4.89
CA GLU A 365 9.51 5.03 6.11
C GLU A 365 9.09 6.50 6.13
N LYS A 366 8.61 6.97 7.29
CA LYS A 366 8.32 8.39 7.53
C LYS A 366 9.57 9.16 7.13
N LYS A 367 9.66 9.68 5.90
CA LYS A 367 10.76 10.56 5.52
C LYS A 367 10.71 11.71 6.51
N MET A 368 11.72 11.79 7.36
CA MET A 368 11.87 12.84 8.35
C MET A 368 11.69 14.19 7.63
N ARG A 369 10.75 15.00 8.11
CA ARG A 369 10.57 16.36 7.57
C ARG A 369 11.78 17.18 8.01
N ILE A 370 12.71 17.42 7.10
CA ILE A 370 13.94 18.15 7.41
C ILE A 370 13.78 19.65 7.18
N VAL A 371 14.24 20.45 8.14
CA VAL A 371 14.39 21.90 8.02
C VAL A 371 15.88 22.24 7.93
N ILE A 372 16.27 22.91 6.84
CA ILE A 372 17.62 23.42 6.63
C ILE A 372 17.56 24.95 6.75
N ALA A 373 18.08 25.48 7.85
CA ALA A 373 18.18 26.90 8.12
C ALA A 373 19.54 27.45 7.67
N VAL A 374 19.54 28.51 6.85
CA VAL A 374 20.77 29.11 6.32
C VAL A 374 20.78 30.62 6.55
N ASP A 375 21.66 31.09 7.44
CA ASP A 375 21.89 32.51 7.71
C ASP A 375 23.18 33.03 7.08
N GLY A 376 23.31 34.35 7.01
CA GLY A 376 24.58 35.00 6.70
C GLY A 376 24.47 36.37 6.02
N PRO A 377 25.59 37.07 5.81
CA PRO A 377 25.58 38.45 5.36
C PRO A 377 25.30 38.63 3.87
N SER A 378 24.96 39.85 3.44
CA SER A 378 24.74 40.16 2.03
C SER A 378 25.92 39.73 1.15
N GLY A 379 25.65 39.16 -0.03
CA GLY A 379 26.69 38.76 -0.99
C GLY A 379 27.41 37.44 -0.66
N SER A 380 27.03 36.71 0.41
CA SER A 380 27.62 35.40 0.73
C SER A 380 27.15 34.25 -0.17
N GLY A 381 26.15 34.47 -1.04
CA GLY A 381 25.66 33.45 -1.99
C GLY A 381 24.50 32.57 -1.50
N LYS A 382 23.91 32.88 -0.33
CA LYS A 382 22.83 32.11 0.32
C LYS A 382 21.68 31.74 -0.60
N SER A 383 21.01 32.72 -1.20
CA SER A 383 19.81 32.45 -2.01
C SER A 383 20.11 31.49 -3.17
N THR A 384 21.28 31.62 -3.81
CA THR A 384 21.72 30.73 -4.89
C THR A 384 22.02 29.32 -4.38
N VAL A 385 22.75 29.20 -3.27
CA VAL A 385 23.12 27.92 -2.67
C VAL A 385 21.88 27.21 -2.10
N SER A 386 21.08 27.88 -1.27
CA SER A 386 19.86 27.35 -0.65
C SER A 386 18.85 26.86 -1.68
N ARG A 387 18.70 27.58 -2.80
CA ARG A 387 17.83 27.15 -3.91
C ARG A 387 18.37 25.88 -4.58
N ARG A 388 19.69 25.75 -4.75
CA ARG A 388 20.31 24.56 -5.37
C ARG A 388 20.24 23.36 -4.43
N VAL A 389 20.46 23.54 -3.13
CA VAL A 389 20.25 22.51 -2.10
C VAL A 389 18.79 22.04 -2.11
N ALA A 390 17.83 22.96 -2.09
CA ALA A 390 16.41 22.61 -2.14
C ALA A 390 16.04 21.81 -3.40
N ARG A 391 16.59 22.18 -4.57
CA ARG A 391 16.39 21.41 -5.82
C ARG A 391 16.99 20.01 -5.76
N GLN A 392 18.21 19.88 -5.25
CA GLN A 392 18.90 18.59 -5.20
C GLN A 392 18.25 17.62 -4.21
N LEU A 393 17.72 18.12 -3.09
CA LEU A 393 17.07 17.32 -2.06
C LEU A 393 15.55 17.19 -2.25
N GLY A 394 14.96 17.85 -3.26
CA GLY A 394 13.51 17.85 -3.48
C GLY A 394 12.71 18.57 -2.38
N LEU A 395 13.34 19.55 -1.70
CA LEU A 395 12.74 20.30 -0.60
C LEU A 395 12.06 21.60 -1.09
N SER A 396 11.17 22.13 -0.26
CA SER A 396 10.63 23.48 -0.44
C SER A 396 11.73 24.53 -0.23
N TYR A 397 11.56 25.75 -0.75
CA TYR A 397 12.51 26.86 -0.59
C TYR A 397 11.81 28.14 -0.14
N LEU A 398 12.37 28.78 0.89
CA LEU A 398 11.88 30.03 1.48
C LEU A 398 12.97 31.11 1.49
N ASP A 399 12.82 32.13 0.66
CA ASP A 399 13.60 33.40 0.73
C ASP A 399 12.89 34.34 1.70
N THR A 400 13.33 34.38 2.95
CA THR A 400 12.70 35.26 3.95
C THR A 400 12.97 36.74 3.68
N GLY A 401 14.10 37.07 3.03
CA GLY A 401 14.43 38.42 2.62
C GLY A 401 13.43 38.99 1.62
N ALA A 402 12.85 38.14 0.77
CA ALA A 402 11.78 38.54 -0.14
C ALA A 402 10.51 38.98 0.61
N MET A 403 10.21 38.39 1.76
CA MET A 403 9.06 38.78 2.58
C MET A 403 9.22 40.18 3.17
N TYR A 404 10.41 40.53 3.66
CA TYR A 404 10.71 41.89 4.13
C TYR A 404 10.62 42.93 3.00
N ARG A 405 11.09 42.58 1.79
CA ARG A 405 10.98 43.45 0.61
C ARG A 405 9.54 43.60 0.14
N ALA A 406 8.74 42.53 0.21
CA ALA A 406 7.31 42.59 -0.07
C ALA A 406 6.56 43.47 0.95
N ALA A 407 6.88 43.37 2.24
CA ALA A 407 6.33 44.25 3.27
C ALA A 407 6.68 45.72 3.02
N THR A 408 7.92 46.00 2.61
CA THR A 408 8.35 47.36 2.25
C THR A 408 7.61 47.88 1.02
N TRP A 409 7.48 47.06 -0.02
CA TRP A 409 6.70 47.41 -1.22
C TRP A 409 5.24 47.69 -0.89
N TRP A 410 4.65 46.89 0.00
CA TRP A 410 3.27 47.06 0.44
C TRP A 410 3.07 48.38 1.21
N CYS A 411 3.99 48.73 2.11
CA CYS A 411 3.93 50.00 2.83
C CYS A 411 4.02 51.21 1.88
N GLU A 412 4.93 51.17 0.89
CA GLU A 412 5.04 52.21 -0.13
C GLU A 412 3.75 52.32 -0.99
N ARG A 413 3.17 51.18 -1.37
CA ARG A 413 1.92 51.14 -2.14
C ARG A 413 0.75 51.77 -1.38
N GLU A 414 0.66 51.50 -0.08
CA GLU A 414 -0.40 52.02 0.79
C GLU A 414 -0.12 53.47 1.27
N GLY A 415 1.04 54.05 0.90
CA GLY A 415 1.43 55.41 1.29
C GLY A 415 1.74 55.56 2.78
N VAL A 416 2.21 54.49 3.43
CA VAL A 416 2.58 54.48 4.85
C VAL A 416 3.93 55.15 5.04
N ASP A 417 4.03 56.08 6.00
CA ASP A 417 5.30 56.65 6.41
C ASP A 417 6.18 55.57 7.07
N LEU A 418 7.31 55.23 6.44
CA LEU A 418 8.21 54.19 6.93
C LEU A 418 8.93 54.56 8.23
N GLU A 419 8.88 55.82 8.66
CA GLU A 419 9.36 56.25 9.98
C GLU A 419 8.35 55.95 11.10
N ASP A 420 7.06 55.77 10.77
CA ASP A 420 6.02 55.37 11.71
C ASP A 420 6.02 53.84 11.91
N GLN A 421 6.73 53.41 12.95
CA GLN A 421 6.92 52.00 13.25
C GLN A 421 5.60 51.25 13.50
N GLU A 422 4.60 51.89 14.12
CA GLU A 422 3.31 51.25 14.41
C GLU A 422 2.49 51.08 13.13
N ALA A 423 2.43 52.12 12.30
CA ALA A 423 1.73 52.07 11.02
C ALA A 423 2.33 51.03 10.06
N VAL A 424 3.66 50.92 10.00
CA VAL A 424 4.37 49.90 9.19
C VAL A 424 4.04 48.48 9.67
N ALA A 425 4.00 48.26 10.98
CA ALA A 425 3.66 46.95 11.55
C ALA A 425 2.21 46.56 11.24
N GLU A 426 1.26 47.49 11.33
CA GLU A 426 -0.14 47.25 11.00
C GLU A 426 -0.35 46.96 9.51
N ALA A 427 0.30 47.74 8.64
CA ALA A 427 0.27 47.49 7.20
C ALA A 427 0.83 46.10 6.87
N THR A 428 1.91 45.69 7.51
CA THR A 428 2.51 44.35 7.33
C THR A 428 1.56 43.25 7.78
N ARG A 429 0.86 43.38 8.91
CA ARG A 429 -0.14 42.41 9.38
C ARG A 429 -1.26 42.21 8.36
N ARG A 430 -1.67 43.26 7.66
CA ARG A 430 -2.74 43.21 6.65
C ARG A 430 -2.26 42.87 5.24
N MET A 431 -0.95 42.72 5.02
CA MET A 431 -0.36 42.44 3.72
C MET A 431 -0.87 41.10 3.16
N PRO A 432 -1.60 41.10 2.02
CA PRO A 432 -2.08 39.89 1.37
C PRO A 432 -0.98 39.28 0.48
N LEU A 433 0.02 38.69 1.12
CA LEU A 433 1.19 38.09 0.48
C LEU A 433 0.97 36.61 0.17
N GLU A 434 1.12 36.24 -1.10
CA GLU A 434 1.16 34.86 -1.58
C GLU A 434 2.56 34.55 -2.11
N MET A 435 3.20 33.54 -1.54
CA MET A 435 4.57 33.16 -1.89
C MET A 435 4.73 31.63 -1.98
N PRO A 436 4.53 31.03 -3.17
CA PRO A 436 4.81 29.63 -3.42
C PRO A 436 6.26 29.24 -3.05
N LEU A 437 6.42 28.10 -2.40
CA LEU A 437 7.71 27.61 -1.88
C LEU A 437 8.54 26.80 -2.90
N SER A 438 8.31 27.00 -4.20
CA SER A 438 8.99 26.25 -5.26
C SER A 438 10.43 26.75 -5.45
N PRO A 439 11.43 25.86 -5.45
CA PRO A 439 12.80 26.27 -5.73
C PRO A 439 13.07 26.50 -7.23
N ILE A 440 12.15 26.15 -8.14
CA ILE A 440 12.35 26.23 -9.60
C ILE A 440 11.84 27.55 -10.17
N ALA A 441 10.64 27.97 -9.78
CA ALA A 441 10.00 29.19 -10.22
C ALA A 441 9.41 29.92 -9.00
N GLN A 442 10.18 30.84 -8.44
CA GLN A 442 9.72 31.65 -7.32
C GLN A 442 8.94 32.84 -7.88
N ARG A 443 7.63 32.81 -7.66
CA ARG A 443 6.71 33.91 -7.97
C ARG A 443 6.24 34.51 -6.65
N ILE A 444 6.16 35.83 -6.56
CA ILE A 444 5.75 36.52 -5.33
C ILE A 444 4.62 37.45 -5.72
N GLU A 445 3.45 37.22 -5.13
CA GLU A 445 2.25 38.00 -5.40
C GLU A 445 1.80 38.73 -4.14
N CYS A 446 1.42 40.00 -4.29
CA CYS A 446 0.83 40.77 -3.20
C CYS A 446 -0.43 41.49 -3.70
N ALA A 447 -1.57 41.22 -3.07
CA ALA A 447 -2.89 41.68 -3.49
C ALA A 447 -3.21 41.32 -4.96
N GLY A 448 -2.83 40.11 -5.39
CA GLY A 448 -3.04 39.61 -6.75
C GLY A 448 -2.12 40.20 -7.82
N GLU A 449 -1.12 41.01 -7.45
CA GLU A 449 -0.12 41.57 -8.36
C GLU A 449 1.21 40.84 -8.23
N ASP A 450 1.82 40.45 -9.36
CA ASP A 450 3.14 39.84 -9.39
C ASP A 450 4.24 40.88 -9.14
N ILE A 451 4.81 40.85 -7.94
CA ILE A 451 5.82 41.80 -7.48
C ILE A 451 7.24 41.23 -7.52
N THR A 452 7.43 40.08 -8.17
CA THR A 452 8.70 39.33 -8.17
C THR A 452 9.89 40.19 -8.58
N GLU A 453 9.76 40.99 -9.64
CA GLU A 453 10.82 41.90 -10.10
C GLU A 453 10.83 43.22 -9.31
N ALA A 454 9.64 43.75 -8.96
CA ALA A 454 9.51 45.03 -8.27
C ALA A 454 10.26 45.04 -6.93
N ILE A 455 10.16 43.95 -6.15
CA ILE A 455 10.83 43.81 -4.86
C ILE A 455 12.35 43.71 -4.95
N ARG A 456 12.92 43.58 -6.16
CA ARG A 456 14.37 43.51 -6.39
C ARG A 456 14.94 44.83 -6.90
N SER A 457 14.13 45.88 -7.02
CA SER A 457 14.56 47.20 -7.48
C SER A 457 15.61 47.83 -6.54
N PRO A 458 16.54 48.64 -7.10
CA PRO A 458 17.49 49.43 -6.31
C PRO A 458 16.79 50.37 -5.32
N GLU A 459 15.63 50.92 -5.69
CA GLU A 459 14.83 51.84 -4.88
C GLU A 459 14.38 51.16 -3.59
N LEU A 460 13.74 49.98 -3.70
CA LEU A 460 13.33 49.22 -2.53
C LEU A 460 14.50 48.75 -1.67
N SER A 461 15.59 48.36 -2.31
CA SER A 461 16.81 47.93 -1.62
C SER A 461 17.41 49.03 -0.72
N ARG A 462 17.16 50.31 -1.01
CA ARG A 462 17.64 51.44 -0.19
C ARG A 462 16.80 51.65 1.07
N ILE A 463 15.51 51.32 1.03
CA ILE A 463 14.54 51.65 2.09
C ILE A 463 14.09 50.45 2.93
N VAL A 464 14.36 49.20 2.48
CA VAL A 464 13.97 47.96 3.19
C VAL A 464 14.45 47.91 4.64
N SER A 465 15.60 48.53 4.96
CA SER A 465 16.12 48.51 6.33
C SER A 465 15.23 49.26 7.32
N LYS A 466 14.46 50.27 6.88
CA LYS A 466 13.47 50.96 7.74
C LYS A 466 12.36 50.03 8.23
N VAL A 467 12.01 49.03 7.41
CA VAL A 467 11.01 48.01 7.72
C VAL A 467 11.64 46.81 8.42
N ALA A 468 12.84 46.39 7.99
CA ALA A 468 13.51 45.21 8.54
C ALA A 468 14.06 45.39 9.97
N THR A 469 14.29 46.64 10.41
CA THR A 469 14.70 46.97 11.79
C THR A 469 13.51 47.13 12.76
N ASN A 470 12.27 47.16 12.25
CA ASN A 470 11.06 47.24 13.07
C ASN A 470 10.78 45.90 13.75
N LEU A 471 10.83 45.85 15.09
CA LEU A 471 10.70 44.61 15.85
C LEU A 471 9.30 43.95 15.71
N ASP A 472 8.24 44.73 15.58
CA ASP A 472 6.88 44.21 15.43
C ASP A 472 6.65 43.60 14.04
N VAL A 473 7.25 44.20 13.01
CA VAL A 473 7.31 43.62 11.66
C VAL A 473 8.05 42.29 11.68
N ARG A 474 9.22 42.24 12.33
CA ARG A 474 10.00 41.00 12.46
C ARG A 474 9.22 39.91 13.17
N ALA A 475 8.51 40.24 14.25
CA ALA A 475 7.68 39.28 14.98
C ALA A 475 6.56 38.70 14.10
N GLU A 476 5.87 39.54 13.32
CA GLU A 476 4.81 39.10 12.41
C GLU A 476 5.38 38.26 11.24
N LEU A 477 6.48 38.67 10.63
CA LEU A 477 7.10 37.91 9.55
C LEU A 477 7.68 36.59 10.06
N ALA A 478 8.27 36.55 11.25
CA ALA A 478 8.72 35.31 11.88
C ALA A 478 7.55 34.34 12.13
N ARG A 479 6.38 34.83 12.57
CA ARG A 479 5.16 34.02 12.70
C ARG A 479 4.77 33.38 11.36
N ARG A 480 4.70 34.17 10.28
CA ARG A 480 4.39 33.65 8.93
C ARG A 480 5.44 32.67 8.41
N GLN A 481 6.72 32.95 8.63
CA GLN A 481 7.81 32.07 8.22
C GLN A 481 7.72 30.71 8.91
N ARG A 482 7.43 30.68 10.23
CA ARG A 482 7.19 29.44 10.98
C ARG A 482 5.99 28.67 10.44
N GLU A 483 4.90 29.35 10.08
CA GLU A 483 3.73 28.71 9.47
C GLU A 483 4.06 28.08 8.12
N LEU A 484 4.83 28.77 7.26
CA LEU A 484 5.29 28.24 5.98
C LEU A 484 6.24 27.04 6.15
N ILE A 485 7.15 27.10 7.13
CA ILE A 485 8.06 25.99 7.46
C ILE A 485 7.27 24.78 7.97
N ALA A 486 6.34 24.97 8.91
CA ALA A 486 5.51 23.91 9.47
C ALA A 486 4.57 23.27 8.43
N GLY A 487 4.11 24.07 7.45
CA GLY A 487 3.28 23.61 6.33
C GLY A 487 4.02 22.83 5.23
N ALA A 488 5.36 22.84 5.23
CA ALA A 488 6.15 22.19 4.18
C ALA A 488 6.17 20.66 4.34
N ARG A 489 5.42 19.95 3.47
CA ARG A 489 5.15 18.50 3.60
C ARG A 489 6.39 17.60 3.50
N HIS A 490 7.38 17.98 2.69
CA HIS A 490 8.59 17.19 2.40
C HIS A 490 9.87 17.78 3.04
N GLY A 491 9.74 18.80 3.89
CA GLY A 491 10.87 19.59 4.38
C GLY A 491 11.14 20.85 3.56
N ILE A 492 12.01 21.72 4.06
CA ILE A 492 12.23 23.07 3.55
C ILE A 492 13.66 23.57 3.79
N VAL A 493 14.20 24.31 2.82
CA VAL A 493 15.38 25.16 3.01
C VAL A 493 14.92 26.61 3.18
N ALA A 494 15.14 27.17 4.35
CA ALA A 494 14.81 28.56 4.67
C ALA A 494 16.10 29.38 4.83
N GLU A 495 16.18 30.52 4.13
CA GLU A 495 17.35 31.40 4.18
C GLU A 495 17.02 32.82 4.59
N GLY A 496 17.93 33.44 5.35
CA GLY A 496 17.74 34.76 5.92
C GLY A 496 18.92 35.25 6.76
N ARG A 497 18.58 35.98 7.84
CA ARG A 497 19.54 36.58 8.79
C ARG A 497 19.32 36.12 10.24
N ASP A 498 18.21 35.47 10.53
CA ASP A 498 17.83 35.02 11.87
C ASP A 498 17.04 33.70 11.82
N ILE A 499 17.25 32.91 10.77
CA ILE A 499 16.56 31.64 10.59
C ILE A 499 17.07 30.60 11.59
N THR A 500 18.39 30.53 11.78
CA THR A 500 19.04 29.55 12.64
C THR A 500 18.83 29.82 14.13
N THR A 501 18.40 31.03 14.51
CA THR A 501 18.32 31.48 15.90
C THR A 501 16.90 31.85 16.34
N VAL A 502 16.12 32.51 15.48
CA VAL A 502 14.78 33.02 15.83
C VAL A 502 13.68 32.19 15.18
N VAL A 503 13.77 31.97 13.86
CA VAL A 503 12.65 31.37 13.10
C VAL A 503 12.61 29.85 13.30
N ALA A 504 13.74 29.18 13.13
CA ALA A 504 13.89 27.73 13.21
C ALA A 504 15.14 27.35 14.05
N PRO A 505 15.15 27.69 15.36
CA PRO A 505 16.26 27.34 16.26
C PRO A 505 16.45 25.82 16.39
N ASP A 506 15.40 25.04 16.16
CA ASP A 506 15.40 23.58 16.25
C ASP A 506 15.57 22.89 14.88
N ALA A 507 15.95 23.63 13.84
CA ALA A 507 16.21 23.05 12.52
C ALA A 507 17.31 21.98 12.60
N GLU A 508 17.10 20.84 11.90
CA GLU A 508 18.03 19.72 11.91
C GLU A 508 19.39 20.10 11.32
N VAL A 509 19.40 21.00 10.33
CA VAL A 509 20.62 21.58 9.76
C VAL A 509 20.58 23.09 9.89
N ARG A 510 21.54 23.65 10.65
CA ARG A 510 21.69 25.09 10.86
C ARG A 510 23.06 25.54 10.37
N VAL A 511 23.07 26.44 9.38
CA VAL A 511 24.28 26.90 8.70
C VAL A 511 24.39 28.41 8.75
N LEU A 512 25.59 28.91 9.07
CA LEU A 512 25.98 30.29 8.84
C LEU A 512 26.93 30.35 7.63
N LEU A 513 26.45 30.88 6.51
CA LEU A 513 27.21 31.02 5.28
C LEU A 513 27.91 32.39 5.20
N THR A 514 29.23 32.40 5.39
CA THR A 514 30.07 33.60 5.40
C THR A 514 30.91 33.72 4.12
N ALA A 515 31.52 34.89 3.93
CA ALA A 515 32.51 35.16 2.90
C ALA A 515 33.28 36.45 3.24
N SER A 516 34.53 36.55 2.78
CA SER A 516 35.35 37.74 2.91
C SER A 516 34.66 38.96 2.29
N GLU A 517 34.92 40.16 2.83
CA GLU A 517 34.33 41.40 2.30
C GLU A 517 34.64 41.55 0.81
N GLU A 518 35.88 41.29 0.39
CA GLU A 518 36.29 41.33 -1.02
C GLU A 518 35.46 40.39 -1.91
N ALA A 519 35.26 39.13 -1.48
CA ALA A 519 34.47 38.15 -2.24
C ALA A 519 32.99 38.55 -2.33
N ARG A 520 32.41 39.08 -1.25
CA ARG A 520 31.01 39.55 -1.21
C ARG A 520 30.80 40.75 -2.14
N LEU A 521 31.73 41.70 -2.14
CA LEU A 521 31.70 42.88 -3.01
C LEU A 521 31.84 42.49 -4.48
N ALA A 522 32.77 41.60 -4.81
CA ALA A 522 32.96 41.12 -6.19
C ALA A 522 31.72 40.42 -6.73
N ARG A 523 31.12 39.49 -5.96
CA ARG A 523 29.87 38.80 -6.34
C ARG A 523 28.73 39.77 -6.55
N ARG A 524 28.57 40.73 -5.64
CA ARG A 524 27.45 41.68 -5.68
C ARG A 524 27.60 42.71 -6.80
N ALA A 525 28.82 43.18 -7.07
CA ALA A 525 29.10 44.07 -8.19
C ALA A 525 28.80 43.36 -9.53
N LEU A 526 29.17 42.09 -9.65
CA LEU A 526 28.84 41.27 -10.82
C LEU A 526 27.32 41.09 -10.99
N GLU A 527 26.59 40.78 -9.91
CA GLU A 527 25.11 40.62 -9.94
C GLU A 527 24.37 41.92 -10.28
N ALA A 528 24.75 43.04 -9.66
CA ALA A 528 24.01 44.29 -9.75
C ALA A 528 24.40 45.15 -10.97
N ARG A 529 25.65 45.04 -11.42
CA ARG A 529 26.24 45.96 -12.42
C ARG A 529 26.90 45.25 -13.60
N GLY A 530 26.96 43.90 -13.59
CA GLY A 530 27.56 43.11 -14.68
C GLY A 530 29.09 43.22 -14.79
N SER A 531 29.74 43.95 -13.88
CA SER A 531 31.19 44.18 -13.84
C SER A 531 31.69 44.19 -12.39
N ALA A 532 32.90 43.70 -12.17
CA ALA A 532 33.60 43.74 -10.88
C ALA A 532 34.80 44.71 -10.90
N ASP A 533 34.76 45.75 -11.74
CA ASP A 533 35.80 46.78 -11.77
C ASP A 533 35.84 47.64 -10.50
N ALA A 534 36.91 48.41 -10.33
CA ALA A 534 37.17 49.20 -9.13
C ALA A 534 36.06 50.23 -8.83
N ALA A 535 35.37 50.76 -9.85
CA ALA A 535 34.29 51.73 -9.66
C ALA A 535 32.99 51.03 -9.22
N ALA A 536 32.68 49.87 -9.82
CA ALA A 536 31.55 49.03 -9.42
C ALA A 536 31.72 48.48 -8.00
N LEU A 537 32.93 48.08 -7.62
CA LEU A 537 33.26 47.63 -6.27
C LEU A 537 33.10 48.74 -5.23
N ALA A 538 33.61 49.95 -5.51
CA ALA A 538 33.49 51.09 -4.60
C ALA A 538 32.03 51.49 -4.36
N ALA A 539 31.21 51.57 -5.42
CA ALA A 539 29.79 51.90 -5.30
C ALA A 539 28.96 50.81 -4.59
N THR A 540 29.34 49.54 -4.75
CA THR A 540 28.68 48.40 -4.09
C THR A 540 29.07 48.27 -2.62
N ARG A 541 30.26 48.76 -2.25
CA ARG A 541 30.78 48.72 -0.88
C ARG A 541 29.90 49.47 0.11
N ASP A 542 29.56 50.70 -0.22
CA ASP A 542 28.72 51.53 0.64
C ASP A 542 27.31 50.92 0.82
N GLU A 543 26.75 50.29 -0.21
CA GLU A 543 25.43 49.66 -0.15
C GLU A 543 25.43 48.37 0.69
N VAL A 544 26.42 47.49 0.48
CA VAL A 544 26.51 46.19 1.17
C VAL A 544 26.87 46.35 2.64
N VAL A 545 27.90 47.17 2.93
CA VAL A 545 28.40 47.38 4.30
C VAL A 545 27.38 48.13 5.15
N ARG A 546 26.75 49.18 4.59
CA ARG A 546 25.70 49.93 5.31
C ARG A 546 24.52 49.02 5.66
N ARG A 547 24.05 48.20 4.71
CA ARG A 547 22.91 47.30 4.94
C ARG A 547 23.21 46.23 5.98
N ASP A 548 24.38 45.59 5.89
CA ASP A 548 24.75 44.60 6.91
C ASP A 548 24.91 45.26 8.29
N ARG A 549 25.39 46.51 8.37
CA ARG A 549 25.46 47.25 9.63
C ARG A 549 24.07 47.58 10.19
N GLU A 550 23.15 48.06 9.35
CA GLU A 550 21.76 48.36 9.74
C GLU A 550 21.03 47.09 10.18
N ASP A 551 21.14 45.99 9.45
CA ASP A 551 20.48 44.73 9.82
C ASP A 551 21.08 44.12 11.09
N SER A 552 22.38 44.34 11.35
CA SER A 552 23.05 43.84 12.55
C SER A 552 22.62 44.51 13.86
N THR A 553 21.83 45.59 13.80
CA THR A 553 21.31 46.23 15.03
C THR A 553 20.21 45.40 15.70
N VAL A 554 19.56 44.51 14.95
CA VAL A 554 18.42 43.69 15.42
C VAL A 554 18.56 42.20 15.11
N SER A 555 19.66 41.77 14.46
CA SER A 555 19.90 40.35 14.13
C SER A 555 21.38 39.99 14.14
N GLU A 556 21.70 38.78 14.59
CA GLU A 556 23.07 38.26 14.68
C GLU A 556 23.33 37.22 13.58
N PHE A 557 24.01 37.62 12.50
CA PHE A 557 24.32 36.77 11.33
C PHE A 557 25.77 36.88 10.88
N MET A 558 26.66 37.32 11.76
CA MET A 558 28.10 37.45 11.51
C MET A 558 28.94 36.47 12.33
N THR A 559 28.35 35.90 13.38
CA THR A 559 28.96 34.93 14.29
C THR A 559 28.00 33.77 14.45
N ALA A 560 28.51 32.54 14.37
CA ALA A 560 27.68 31.35 14.57
C ALA A 560 27.37 31.16 16.05
N GLN A 561 26.10 30.86 16.34
CA GLN A 561 25.64 30.45 17.66
C GLN A 561 25.86 28.96 17.88
N ASP A 562 25.71 28.49 19.12
CA ASP A 562 25.90 27.08 19.47
C ASP A 562 25.02 26.15 18.62
N GLY A 563 25.64 25.18 17.96
CA GLY A 563 24.98 24.24 17.07
C GLY A 563 24.74 24.74 15.64
N VAL A 564 25.23 25.94 15.28
CA VAL A 564 25.23 26.46 13.90
C VAL A 564 26.60 26.22 13.25
N THR A 565 26.61 25.53 12.12
CA THR A 565 27.86 25.24 11.39
C THR A 565 28.24 26.43 10.50
N THR A 566 29.45 26.96 10.65
CA THR A 566 29.95 28.03 9.77
C THR A 566 30.56 27.45 8.51
N ILE A 567 30.13 27.94 7.34
CA ILE A 567 30.73 27.61 6.04
C ILE A 567 31.28 28.90 5.44
N ASP A 568 32.61 28.99 5.30
CA ASP A 568 33.26 30.11 4.62
C ASP A 568 33.32 29.83 3.12
N SER A 569 32.55 30.60 2.35
CA SER A 569 32.50 30.49 0.90
C SER A 569 33.55 31.32 0.17
N SER A 570 34.49 31.98 0.84
CA SER A 570 35.44 32.93 0.23
C SER A 570 36.22 32.36 -0.96
N SER A 571 36.67 31.11 -0.84
CA SER A 571 37.45 30.40 -1.87
C SER A 571 36.71 29.21 -2.48
N LEU A 572 35.44 29.00 -2.17
CA LEU A 572 34.65 27.85 -2.62
C LEU A 572 33.74 28.21 -3.80
N GLY A 573 33.63 27.29 -4.75
CA GLY A 573 32.62 27.31 -5.81
C GLY A 573 31.22 26.97 -5.29
N ILE A 574 30.18 27.34 -6.05
CA ILE A 574 28.78 27.09 -5.64
C ILE A 574 28.53 25.60 -5.37
N ASP A 575 29.04 24.71 -6.22
CA ASP A 575 28.85 23.26 -6.07
C ASP A 575 29.54 22.70 -4.82
N GLU A 576 30.71 23.24 -4.44
CA GLU A 576 31.42 22.83 -3.23
C GLU A 576 30.65 23.25 -1.97
N VAL A 577 30.09 24.47 -1.97
CA VAL A 577 29.26 24.94 -0.86
C VAL A 577 27.97 24.13 -0.75
N VAL A 578 27.32 23.80 -1.87
CA VAL A 578 26.12 22.95 -1.89
C VAL A 578 26.42 21.56 -1.35
N ALA A 579 27.53 20.95 -1.79
CA ALA A 579 27.97 19.65 -1.27
C ALA A 579 28.25 19.71 0.23
N ALA A 580 28.89 20.78 0.71
CA ALA A 580 29.15 20.98 2.14
C ALA A 580 27.84 21.03 2.95
N ILE A 581 26.82 21.76 2.49
CA ILE A 581 25.52 21.81 3.19
C ILE A 581 24.81 20.44 3.16
N ILE A 582 24.80 19.76 2.01
CA ILE A 582 24.17 18.42 1.90
C ILE A 582 24.89 17.41 2.81
N SER A 583 26.21 17.55 2.99
CA SER A 583 26.96 16.67 3.90
C SER A 583 26.56 16.79 5.38
N LEU A 584 25.86 17.86 5.77
CA LEU A 584 25.32 18.05 7.12
C LEU A 584 23.94 17.39 7.30
N VAL A 585 23.26 17.02 6.22
CA VAL A 585 21.96 16.34 6.26
C VAL A 585 22.17 14.90 6.75
N PRO A 586 21.40 14.41 7.76
CA PRO A 586 21.46 13.02 8.24
C PRO A 586 21.25 12.02 7.10
N GLU A 587 21.93 10.86 7.12
CA GLU A 587 21.85 9.87 6.03
C GLU A 587 20.42 9.35 5.82
N GLU A 588 19.63 9.30 6.90
CA GLU A 588 18.23 8.90 6.89
C GLU A 588 17.30 9.95 6.26
N ALA A 589 17.80 11.17 6.04
CA ALA A 589 17.08 12.31 5.48
C ALA A 589 17.60 12.79 4.11
N ARG A 590 18.70 12.20 3.60
CA ARG A 590 19.19 12.39 2.22
C ARG A 590 18.36 11.58 1.23
#